data_AF-A0A446CZR0-F1
#
_entry.id   AF-A0A446CZR0-F1
#
_cell.length_a   1.000
_cell.length_b   1.000
_cell.length_c   1.000
_cell.angle_alpha   90.00
_cell.angle_beta   90.00
_cell.angle_gamma   90.00
#
_symmetry.space_group_name_H-M   'P 1'
#
loop_
_entity.id
_entity.type
_entity.pdbx_description
1 polymer ?
#
loop_
_entity_poly.entity_id
_entity_poly.type
_entity_poly.pdbx_seq_one_letter_code
_entity_poly.pdbx_strand_id
1 'polypeptide(L)'
;MGLRKSVFGVASSLVGLLRTRLELLALEAADEKARLLKLLGMAFAALLFLTLAVLVFTITVAVAFWPTEDRYLALSLLAAFYGIVGVALLLVVRHGLVYGAPPFSATLEELARDAELLDRVRDAQSEDEVPARRREEG
;
A
#
# COMPACT_ATOMS: atom_id res chain seq x y z
N MET A 1 42.76 9.18 20.97
CA MET A 1 41.60 10.08 20.86
C MET A 1 41.12 10.35 19.41
N GLY A 2 41.81 9.88 18.36
CA GLY A 2 41.45 10.21 16.96
C GLY A 2 40.36 9.34 16.31
N LEU A 3 40.29 8.04 16.62
CA LEU A 3 39.36 7.12 15.92
C LEU A 3 37.87 7.40 16.23
N ARG A 4 37.53 7.72 17.49
CA ARG A 4 36.14 8.00 17.90
C ARG A 4 35.55 9.23 17.18
N LYS A 5 36.36 10.27 16.95
CA LYS A 5 35.96 11.46 16.18
C LYS A 5 35.76 11.17 14.70
N SER A 6 36.59 10.31 14.12
CA SER A 6 36.47 9.91 12.71
C SER A 6 35.21 9.07 12.47
N VAL A 7 34.88 8.14 13.37
CA VAL A 7 33.63 7.35 13.32
C VAL A 7 32.41 8.26 13.46
N PHE A 8 32.45 9.23 14.38
CA PHE A 8 31.36 10.20 14.56
C PHE A 8 31.16 11.10 13.33
N GLY A 9 32.24 11.48 12.64
CA GLY A 9 32.19 12.26 11.40
C GLY A 9 31.62 11.48 10.20
N VAL A 10 31.95 10.19 10.10
CA VAL A 10 31.39 9.31 9.05
C VAL A 10 29.90 9.04 9.31
N ALA A 11 29.51 8.83 10.57
CA ALA A 11 28.10 8.68 10.96
C ALA A 11 27.27 9.94 10.63
N SER A 12 27.79 11.13 10.94
CA SER A 12 27.17 12.41 10.57
C SER A 12 27.00 12.56 9.05
N SER A 13 28.00 12.15 8.27
CA SER A 13 27.96 12.24 6.80
C SER A 13 26.95 11.25 6.20
N LEU A 14 26.87 10.04 6.76
CA LEU A 14 25.89 9.02 6.38
C LEU A 14 24.46 9.48 6.68
N VAL A 15 24.22 10.07 7.86
CA VAL A 15 22.91 10.62 8.23
C VAL A 15 22.50 11.77 7.29
N GLY A 16 23.46 12.63 6.92
CA GLY A 16 23.22 13.70 5.93
C GLY A 16 22.80 13.15 4.55
N LEU A 17 23.48 12.11 4.08
CA LEU A 17 23.18 11.41 2.82
C LEU A 17 21.83 10.69 2.87
N LEU A 18 21.51 10.03 3.98
CA LEU A 18 20.22 9.37 4.21
C LEU A 18 19.08 10.40 4.17
N ARG A 19 19.27 11.55 4.82
CA ARG A 19 18.29 12.64 4.83
C ARG A 19 17.97 13.14 3.42
N THR A 20 18.97 13.31 2.56
CA THR A 20 18.75 13.76 1.16
C THR A 20 18.05 12.70 0.32
N ARG A 21 18.40 11.42 0.51
CA ARG A 21 17.75 10.29 -0.17
C ARG A 21 16.30 10.13 0.25
N LEU A 22 16.01 10.26 1.55
CA LEU A 22 14.64 10.22 2.09
C LEU A 22 13.81 11.42 1.62
N GLU A 23 14.41 12.60 1.50
CA GLU A 23 13.73 13.79 0.97
C GLU A 23 13.34 13.61 -0.51
N LEU A 24 14.24 13.03 -1.31
CA LEU A 24 13.94 12.64 -2.70
C LEU A 24 12.91 11.51 -2.81
N LEU A 25 13.04 10.44 -2.02
CA LEU A 25 12.08 9.33 -1.99
C LEU A 25 10.69 9.78 -1.52
N ALA A 26 10.63 10.70 -0.55
CA ALA A 26 9.37 11.29 -0.10
C ALA A 26 8.72 12.14 -1.21
N LEU A 27 9.53 12.87 -1.99
CA LEU A 27 9.06 13.66 -3.13
C LEU A 27 8.55 12.75 -4.27
N GLU A 28 9.31 11.73 -4.66
CA GLU A 28 8.91 10.74 -5.67
C GLU A 28 7.67 9.95 -5.23
N ALA A 29 7.58 9.57 -3.95
CA ALA A 29 6.40 8.93 -3.39
C ALA A 29 5.18 9.84 -3.41
N ALA A 30 5.34 11.16 -3.24
CA ALA A 30 4.25 12.11 -3.35
C ALA A 30 3.75 12.25 -4.79
N ASP A 31 4.67 12.26 -5.76
CA ASP A 31 4.33 12.36 -7.18
C ASP A 31 3.63 11.09 -7.70
N GLU A 32 4.12 9.91 -7.31
CA GLU A 32 3.48 8.64 -7.66
C GLU A 32 2.12 8.48 -6.97
N LYS A 33 1.95 8.99 -5.73
CA LYS A 33 0.63 9.05 -5.08
C LYS A 33 -0.37 9.89 -5.86
N ALA A 34 0.04 11.04 -6.39
CA ALA A 34 -0.84 11.87 -7.22
C ALA A 34 -1.24 11.13 -8.51
N ARG A 35 -0.28 10.41 -9.14
CA ARG A 35 -0.54 9.57 -10.30
C ARG A 35 -1.52 8.43 -9.98
N LEU A 36 -1.33 7.74 -8.88
CA LEU A 36 -2.21 6.68 -8.40
C LEU A 36 -3.60 7.20 -8.06
N LEU A 37 -3.73 8.36 -7.40
CA LEU A 37 -5.01 9.02 -7.13
C LEU A 37 -5.73 9.39 -8.43
N LYS A 38 -5.00 9.91 -9.42
CA LYS A 38 -5.55 10.22 -10.74
C LYS A 38 -6.05 8.96 -11.45
N LEU A 39 -5.25 7.89 -11.44
CA LEU A 39 -5.63 6.59 -12.01
C LEU A 39 -6.83 5.98 -11.27
N LEU A 40 -6.86 6.07 -9.94
CA LEU A 40 -7.97 5.60 -9.12
C LEU A 40 -9.26 6.38 -9.42
N GLY A 41 -9.16 7.70 -9.55
CA GLY A 41 -10.27 8.54 -9.99
C GLY A 41 -10.78 8.18 -11.38
N MET A 42 -9.88 7.95 -12.34
CA MET A 42 -10.23 7.48 -13.69
C MET A 42 -10.86 6.07 -13.67
N ALA A 43 -10.31 5.15 -12.88
CA ALA A 43 -10.83 3.80 -12.72
C ALA A 43 -12.23 3.80 -12.08
N PHE A 44 -12.43 4.63 -11.05
CA PHE A 44 -13.74 4.83 -10.43
C PHE A 44 -14.76 5.40 -11.42
N ALA A 45 -14.39 6.44 -12.17
CA ALA A 45 -15.24 7.01 -13.22
C ALA A 45 -15.57 5.96 -14.29
N ALA A 46 -14.59 5.22 -14.78
CA ALA A 46 -14.80 4.14 -15.76
C ALA A 46 -15.75 3.06 -15.21
N LEU A 47 -15.55 2.62 -13.96
CA LEU A 47 -16.41 1.63 -13.30
C LEU A 47 -17.85 2.14 -13.14
N LEU A 48 -18.02 3.42 -12.78
CA LEU A 48 -19.33 4.06 -12.71
C LEU A 48 -20.04 4.05 -14.06
N PHE A 49 -19.37 4.53 -15.12
CA PHE A 49 -19.94 4.54 -16.47
C PHE A 49 -20.24 3.13 -17.00
N LEU A 50 -19.37 2.14 -16.74
CA LEU A 50 -19.63 0.74 -17.07
C LEU A 50 -20.85 0.20 -16.34
N THR A 51 -20.99 0.51 -15.04
CA THR A 51 -22.16 0.09 -14.25
C THR A 51 -23.45 0.67 -14.81
N LEU A 52 -23.44 1.96 -15.18
CA LEU A 52 -24.57 2.61 -15.84
C LEU A 52 -24.88 1.99 -17.21
N ALA A 53 -23.86 1.68 -18.01
CA ALA A 53 -24.03 1.03 -19.30
C ALA A 53 -24.66 -0.37 -19.15
N VAL A 54 -24.18 -1.17 -18.19
CA VAL A 54 -24.75 -2.49 -17.87
C VAL A 54 -26.20 -2.36 -17.39
N LEU A 55 -26.52 -1.37 -16.56
CA LEU A 55 -27.89 -1.09 -16.13
C LEU A 55 -28.81 -0.77 -17.32
N VAL A 56 -28.41 0.16 -18.18
CA VAL A 56 -29.19 0.53 -19.37
C VAL A 56 -29.31 -0.65 -20.34
N PHE A 57 -28.26 -1.44 -20.51
CA PHE A 57 -28.29 -2.66 -21.32
C PHE A 57 -29.30 -3.68 -20.76
N THR A 58 -29.31 -3.89 -19.45
CA THR A 58 -30.28 -4.76 -18.78
C THR A 58 -31.72 -4.32 -19.07
N ILE A 59 -32.00 -3.02 -18.91
CA ILE A 59 -33.32 -2.46 -19.17
C ILE A 59 -33.67 -2.60 -20.65
N THR A 60 -32.72 -2.37 -21.55
CA THR A 60 -32.92 -2.50 -23.00
C THR A 60 -33.31 -3.92 -23.37
N VAL A 61 -32.58 -4.93 -22.86
CA VAL A 61 -32.91 -6.35 -23.05
C VAL A 61 -34.29 -6.66 -22.46
N ALA A 62 -34.56 -6.19 -21.23
CA ALA A 62 -35.84 -6.42 -20.58
C ALA A 62 -37.01 -5.85 -21.41
N VAL A 63 -36.91 -4.60 -21.88
CA VAL A 63 -37.96 -3.94 -22.68
C VAL A 63 -38.10 -4.57 -24.07
N ALA A 64 -37.00 -4.92 -24.73
CA ALA A 64 -37.02 -5.53 -26.05
C ALA A 64 -37.70 -6.92 -26.05
N PHE A 65 -37.47 -7.71 -25.01
CA PHE A 65 -38.04 -9.05 -24.87
C PHE A 65 -39.32 -9.10 -24.03
N TRP A 66 -39.76 -7.99 -23.41
CA TRP A 66 -40.99 -7.97 -22.61
C TRP A 66 -42.26 -8.38 -23.37
N PRO A 67 -42.50 -7.94 -24.63
CA PRO A 67 -43.70 -8.31 -25.37
C PRO A 67 -43.62 -9.69 -26.03
N THR A 68 -42.47 -10.37 -25.99
CA THR A 68 -42.29 -11.70 -26.60
C THR A 68 -42.49 -12.83 -25.58
N GLU A 69 -42.78 -14.04 -26.07
CA GLU A 69 -42.90 -15.23 -25.23
C GLU A 69 -41.55 -15.61 -24.57
N ASP A 70 -40.45 -15.25 -25.23
CA ASP A 70 -39.07 -15.53 -24.81
C ASP A 70 -38.55 -14.65 -23.65
N ARG A 71 -39.39 -13.80 -23.07
CA ARG A 71 -39.01 -12.88 -21.97
C ARG A 71 -38.27 -13.55 -20.82
N TYR A 72 -38.71 -14.75 -20.43
CA TYR A 72 -38.14 -15.49 -19.32
C TYR A 72 -36.78 -16.08 -19.68
N LEU A 73 -36.61 -16.53 -20.92
CA LEU A 73 -35.32 -17.01 -21.42
C LEU A 73 -34.29 -15.88 -21.46
N ALA A 74 -34.65 -14.72 -22.02
CA ALA A 74 -33.79 -13.55 -22.08
C ALA A 74 -33.34 -13.09 -20.68
N LEU A 75 -34.28 -12.99 -19.74
CA LEU A 75 -33.97 -12.62 -18.36
C LEU A 75 -33.13 -13.67 -17.64
N SER A 76 -33.40 -14.96 -17.86
CA SER A 76 -32.62 -16.06 -17.26
C SER A 76 -31.18 -16.11 -17.76
N LEU A 77 -30.96 -15.88 -19.07
CA LEU A 77 -29.63 -15.79 -19.66
C LEU A 77 -28.86 -14.58 -19.11
N LEU A 78 -29.53 -13.44 -19.00
CA LEU A 78 -28.92 -12.24 -18.44
C LEU A 78 -28.56 -12.42 -16.95
N ALA A 79 -29.44 -13.05 -16.19
CA ALA A 79 -29.19 -13.40 -14.79
C ALA A 79 -28.02 -14.40 -14.65
N ALA A 80 -27.97 -15.43 -15.49
CA ALA A 80 -26.87 -16.39 -15.51
C ALA A 80 -25.54 -15.70 -15.87
N PHE A 81 -25.54 -14.81 -16.86
CA PHE A 81 -24.37 -14.04 -17.26
C PHE A 81 -23.84 -13.18 -16.10
N TYR A 82 -24.70 -12.36 -15.46
CA TYR A 82 -24.29 -11.56 -14.31
C TYR A 82 -23.85 -12.41 -13.11
N GLY A 83 -24.50 -13.55 -12.90
CA GLY A 83 -24.11 -14.52 -11.87
C GLY A 83 -22.70 -15.06 -12.08
N ILE A 84 -22.37 -15.50 -13.30
CA ILE A 84 -21.04 -16.02 -13.65
C ILE A 84 -19.97 -14.95 -13.46
N VAL A 85 -20.21 -13.74 -13.97
CA VAL A 85 -19.27 -12.61 -13.82
C VAL A 85 -19.08 -12.26 -12.34
N GLY A 86 -20.16 -12.22 -11.55
CA GLY A 86 -20.11 -11.94 -10.12
C GLY A 86 -19.31 -12.98 -9.34
N VAL A 87 -19.54 -14.28 -9.61
CA VAL A 87 -18.77 -15.37 -9.00
C VAL A 87 -17.29 -15.29 -9.39
N ALA A 88 -16.98 -15.04 -10.66
CA ALA A 88 -15.61 -14.89 -11.12
C ALA A 88 -14.88 -13.74 -10.40
N LEU A 89 -15.53 -12.57 -10.27
CA LEU A 89 -14.98 -11.44 -9.53
C LEU A 89 -14.76 -11.77 -8.04
N LEU A 90 -15.71 -12.47 -7.40
CA LEU A 90 -15.54 -12.92 -6.01
C LEU A 90 -14.37 -13.87 -5.86
N LEU A 91 -14.14 -14.77 -6.82
CA LEU A 91 -12.99 -15.67 -6.81
C LEU A 91 -11.67 -14.90 -6.98
N VAL A 92 -11.62 -13.89 -7.86
CA VAL A 92 -10.45 -13.03 -8.04
C VAL A 92 -10.16 -12.22 -6.77
N VAL A 93 -11.17 -11.60 -6.17
CA VAL A 93 -11.03 -10.85 -4.90
C VAL A 93 -10.58 -11.78 -3.77
N ARG A 94 -11.21 -12.95 -3.64
CA ARG A 94 -10.80 -13.96 -2.66
C ARG A 94 -9.36 -14.41 -2.88
N HIS A 95 -8.97 -14.64 -4.14
CA HIS A 95 -7.62 -15.04 -4.46
C HIS A 95 -6.61 -13.95 -4.09
N GLY A 96 -6.90 -12.68 -4.42
CA GLY A 96 -6.07 -11.54 -4.02
C GLY A 96 -5.98 -11.33 -2.51
N LEU A 97 -7.05 -11.59 -1.76
CA LEU A 97 -7.05 -11.47 -0.29
C LEU A 97 -6.35 -12.65 0.42
N VAL A 98 -6.47 -13.87 -0.10
CA VAL A 98 -5.92 -15.08 0.52
C VAL A 98 -4.47 -15.32 0.12
N TYR A 99 -4.10 -14.99 -1.12
CA TYR A 99 -2.78 -15.28 -1.70
C TYR A 99 -1.98 -14.02 -2.08
N GLY A 100 -2.56 -12.83 -1.97
CA GLY A 100 -1.84 -11.58 -2.18
C GLY A 100 -0.92 -11.25 -1.00
N ALA A 101 0.30 -10.81 -1.30
CA ALA A 101 1.23 -10.35 -0.27
C ALA A 101 0.63 -9.13 0.46
N PRO A 102 0.71 -9.08 1.80
CA PRO A 102 0.24 -7.93 2.55
C PRO A 102 0.99 -6.67 2.07
N PRO A 103 0.28 -5.59 1.72
CA PRO A 103 0.92 -4.37 1.30
C PRO A 103 1.78 -3.85 2.47
N PHE A 104 2.99 -3.37 2.17
CA PHE A 104 3.95 -2.80 3.12
C PHE A 104 4.70 -3.78 4.04
N SER A 105 4.69 -5.09 3.77
CA SER A 105 5.53 -6.04 4.52
C SER A 105 7.02 -5.64 4.54
N ALA A 106 7.57 -5.31 3.37
CA ALA A 106 8.96 -4.83 3.26
C ALA A 106 9.20 -3.52 4.02
N THR A 107 8.22 -2.59 4.00
CA THR A 107 8.33 -1.31 4.73
C THR A 107 8.27 -1.50 6.24
N LEU A 108 7.41 -2.39 6.73
CA LEU A 108 7.31 -2.71 8.15
C LEU A 108 8.57 -3.42 8.67
N GLU A 109 9.16 -4.28 7.85
CA GLU A 109 10.39 -4.99 8.17
C GLU A 109 11.60 -4.06 8.20
N GLU A 110 11.66 -3.08 7.30
CA GLU A 110 12.67 -2.02 7.32
C GLU A 110 12.49 -1.11 8.56
N LEU A 111 11.25 -0.74 8.90
CA LEU A 111 10.96 0.07 10.11
C LEU A 111 11.31 -0.66 11.42
N ALA A 112 11.15 -1.99 11.44
CA ALA A 112 11.53 -2.81 12.58
C ALA A 112 13.05 -2.83 12.79
N ARG A 113 13.83 -2.91 11.70
CA ARG A 113 15.30 -2.82 11.78
C ARG A 113 15.78 -1.45 12.24
N ASP A 114 15.15 -0.37 11.77
CA ASP A 114 15.50 0.99 12.21
C ASP A 114 15.23 1.19 13.71
N ALA A 115 14.13 0.64 14.23
CA ALA A 115 13.82 0.67 15.66
C ALA A 115 14.86 -0.09 16.51
N GLU A 116 15.33 -1.24 16.01
CA GLU A 116 16.35 -2.05 16.68
C GLU A 116 17.71 -1.34 16.72
N LEU A 117 18.08 -0.61 15.66
CA LEU A 117 19.31 0.18 15.63
C LEU A 117 19.26 1.37 16.61
N LEU A 118 18.11 2.03 16.73
CA LEU A 118 17.87 3.10 17.69
C LEU A 118 18.00 2.61 19.14
N ASP A 119 17.48 1.41 19.43
CA ASP A 119 17.55 0.80 20.76
C ASP A 119 19.00 0.47 21.15
N ARG A 120 19.77 -0.15 20.24
CA ARG A 120 21.20 -0.44 20.47
C ARG A 120 22.05 0.81 20.67
N VAL A 121 21.75 1.90 19.97
CA VAL A 121 22.47 3.18 20.15
C VAL A 121 22.18 3.76 21.53
N ARG A 122 20.93 3.68 22.01
CA ARG A 122 20.53 4.12 23.35
C ARG A 122 21.24 3.32 24.45
N ASP A 123 21.32 2.00 24.30
CA ASP A 123 21.99 1.12 25.26
C ASP A 123 23.49 1.44 25.35
N ALA A 124 24.15 1.64 24.21
CA ALA A 124 25.56 2.03 24.15
C ALA A 124 25.84 3.41 24.79
N GLN A 125 24.86 4.33 24.80
CA GLN A 125 25.00 5.62 25.51
C GLN A 125 24.85 5.45 27.03
N SER A 126 23.98 4.54 27.47
CA SER A 126 23.76 4.29 28.89
C SER A 126 24.98 3.65 29.59
N GLU A 127 25.77 2.84 28.87
CA GLU A 127 27.00 2.25 29.41
C GLU A 127 28.17 3.25 29.50
N ASP A 128 28.26 4.21 28.58
CA ASP A 128 29.33 5.23 28.54
C ASP A 128 29.14 6.34 29.62
N GLU A 129 27.92 6.51 30.18
CA GLU A 129 27.63 7.46 31.29
C GLU A 129 28.00 6.92 32.68
N VAL A 130 28.11 5.60 32.85
CA VAL A 130 28.30 4.95 34.17
C VAL A 130 29.71 5.04 34.80
N PRO A 131 30.83 5.37 34.12
CA PRO A 131 32.13 5.44 34.80
C PRO A 131 32.39 6.78 35.53
N ALA A 132 31.63 7.85 35.26
CA ALA A 132 31.91 9.17 35.82
C ALA A 132 31.47 9.32 37.29
N ARG A 133 30.35 8.71 37.71
CA ARG A 133 29.87 8.85 39.10
C ARG A 133 30.69 8.10 40.14
N ARG A 134 31.43 7.05 39.75
CA ARG A 134 32.22 6.24 40.70
C ARG A 134 33.54 6.91 41.13
N ARG A 135 34.02 7.93 40.42
CA ARG A 135 35.27 8.63 40.77
C ARG A 135 35.10 9.80 41.73
N GLU A 136 33.87 10.24 42.00
CA GLU A 136 33.62 11.37 42.93
C GLU A 136 33.26 10.91 44.35
N GLU A 137 33.13 9.59 44.60
CA GLU A 137 32.78 9.02 45.91
C GLU A 137 33.91 8.20 46.58
N GLY A 138 35.15 8.30 46.09
CA GLY A 138 36.31 7.54 46.59
C GLY A 138 37.39 8.40 47.24
#